data_AF-A0A8C0VZ02-F1
#
_entry.id   AF-A0A8C0VZ02-F1
#
_cell.length_a   1.000
_cell.length_b   1.000
_cell.length_c   1.000
_cell.angle_alpha   90.00
_cell.angle_beta   90.00
_cell.angle_gamma   90.00
#
_symmetry.space_group_name_H-M   'P 1'
#
loop_
_entity.id
_entity.type
_entity.pdbx_description
1 polymer ?
#
loop_
_entity_poly.entity_id
_entity_poly.type
_entity_poly.pdbx_seq_one_letter_code
_entity_poly.pdbx_strand_id
1 'polypeptide(L)'
;MLILSNITSDSFNVSWAAQAGFFAKIVINVSHAHSLHESQLFTVPGDTEQAHITGLVEDTGYDVSVAGTTWAGNPTRPLTAFVITGTQSEPFSFFLAPFHVVCLQNHHDFNIFVPMPYLIHGYGLFVHVLPTLPLVLCI
;
A
#
# COMPACT_ATOMS: atom_id res chain seq x y z
N MET A 1 -10.22 -2.26 23.25
CA MET A 1 -8.94 -2.58 22.57
C MET A 1 -9.07 -2.16 21.11
N LEU A 2 -7.97 -1.86 20.42
CA LEU A 2 -7.94 -1.47 19.00
C LEU A 2 -6.99 -2.42 18.25
N ILE A 3 -7.42 -2.94 17.10
CA ILE A 3 -6.71 -3.93 16.30
C ILE A 3 -6.74 -3.50 14.83
N LEU A 4 -5.57 -3.52 14.19
CA LEU A 4 -5.41 -3.24 12.76
C LEU A 4 -5.04 -4.55 12.04
N SER A 5 -5.66 -4.82 10.91
CA SER A 5 -5.55 -6.09 10.17
C SER A 5 -5.74 -5.87 8.67
N ASN A 6 -5.44 -6.89 7.84
CA ASN A 6 -5.59 -6.82 6.37
C ASN A 6 -4.98 -5.56 5.75
N ILE A 7 -3.74 -5.27 6.14
CA ILE A 7 -3.01 -4.08 5.68
C ILE A 7 -2.52 -4.35 4.25
N THR A 8 -2.96 -3.52 3.30
CA THR A 8 -2.53 -3.52 1.90
C THR A 8 -1.72 -2.25 1.62
N SER A 9 -1.39 -2.01 0.34
CA SER A 9 -0.75 -0.78 -0.09
C SER A 9 -1.62 0.46 0.05
N ASP A 10 -2.94 0.29 0.07
CA ASP A 10 -3.91 1.39 -0.03
C ASP A 10 -5.06 1.28 0.97
N SER A 11 -5.07 0.25 1.82
CA SER A 11 -6.17 -0.04 2.73
C SER A 11 -5.73 -0.78 3.99
N PHE A 12 -6.55 -0.73 5.03
CA PHE A 12 -6.48 -1.64 6.16
C PHE A 12 -7.86 -1.82 6.80
N ASN A 13 -8.02 -2.85 7.59
CA ASN A 13 -9.21 -3.07 8.42
C ASN A 13 -8.91 -2.71 9.87
N VAL A 14 -9.73 -1.82 10.44
CA VAL A 14 -9.65 -1.42 11.84
C VAL A 14 -10.81 -2.03 12.60
N SER A 15 -10.52 -2.65 13.74
CA SER A 15 -11.53 -3.21 14.63
C SER A 15 -11.27 -2.80 16.08
N TRP A 16 -12.34 -2.61 16.84
CA TRP A 16 -12.27 -2.17 18.23
C TRP A 16 -13.29 -2.92 19.07
N ALA A 17 -12.93 -3.16 20.33
CA ALA A 17 -13.88 -3.69 21.30
C ALA A 17 -14.66 -2.54 21.94
N ALA A 18 -15.98 -2.51 21.72
CA ALA A 18 -16.93 -1.60 22.33
C ALA A 18 -18.03 -2.38 23.05
N GLN A 19 -18.72 -1.74 23.99
CA GLN A 19 -19.93 -2.32 24.58
C GLN A 19 -21.13 -1.94 23.70
N ALA A 20 -21.83 -2.95 23.16
CA ALA A 20 -23.00 -2.75 22.32
C ALA A 20 -24.03 -1.82 22.98
N GLY A 21 -24.55 -0.85 22.23
CA GLY A 21 -25.54 0.13 22.69
C GLY A 21 -25.02 1.24 23.61
N PHE A 22 -23.73 1.27 23.97
CA PHE A 22 -23.18 2.30 24.87
C PHE A 22 -22.85 3.62 24.14
N PHE A 23 -22.52 3.52 22.85
CA PHE A 23 -22.15 4.67 22.02
C PHE A 23 -23.28 5.00 21.04
N ALA A 24 -23.53 6.29 20.81
CA ALA A 24 -24.43 6.74 19.75
C ALA A 24 -23.75 6.68 18.38
N LYS A 25 -22.46 7.02 18.33
CA LYS A 25 -21.61 6.97 17.14
C LYS A 25 -20.17 6.72 17.52
N ILE A 26 -19.39 6.21 16.58
CA ILE A 26 -17.95 6.02 16.72
C ILE A 26 -17.27 6.81 15.61
N VAL A 27 -16.25 7.56 16.01
CA VAL A 27 -15.45 8.40 15.12
C VAL A 27 -14.06 7.79 15.02
N ILE A 28 -13.65 7.51 13.80
CA ILE A 28 -12.33 7.01 13.44
C ILE A 28 -11.60 8.15 12.75
N ASN A 29 -10.41 8.47 13.23
CA ASN A 29 -9.56 9.49 12.66
C ASN A 29 -8.27 8.84 12.17
N VAL A 30 -7.94 9.07 10.91
CA VAL A 30 -6.74 8.54 10.25
C VAL A 30 -5.90 9.71 9.75
N SER A 31 -4.72 9.89 10.33
CA SER A 31 -3.80 10.98 10.00
C SER A 31 -2.42 10.44 9.66
N HIS A 32 -1.68 11.14 8.81
CA HIS A 32 -0.27 10.80 8.54
C HIS A 32 0.57 10.94 9.82
N ALA A 33 1.37 9.94 10.14
CA ALA A 33 2.08 9.87 11.43
C ALA A 33 3.15 10.97 11.66
N HIS A 34 3.47 11.72 10.61
CA HIS A 34 4.48 12.77 10.63
C HIS A 34 3.96 14.10 10.09
N SER A 35 2.65 14.25 9.94
CA SER A 35 2.06 15.43 9.32
C SER A 35 0.79 15.86 10.05
N LEU A 36 0.68 17.17 10.28
CA LEU A 36 -0.56 17.83 10.70
C LEU A 36 -1.52 18.05 9.51
N HIS A 37 -1.35 17.27 8.43
CA HIS A 37 -2.22 17.34 7.26
C HIS A 37 -3.66 16.96 7.62
N GLU A 38 -4.58 17.31 6.73
CA GLU A 38 -6.00 17.02 6.89
C GLU A 38 -6.20 15.53 7.19
N SER A 39 -6.74 15.25 8.38
CA SER A 39 -6.97 13.91 8.85
C SER A 39 -8.31 13.41 8.30
N GLN A 40 -8.35 12.17 7.85
CA GLN A 40 -9.59 11.57 7.35
C GLN A 40 -10.44 11.11 8.53
N LEU A 41 -11.62 11.72 8.66
CA LEU A 41 -12.60 11.40 9.70
C LEU A 41 -13.72 10.52 9.13
N PHE A 42 -13.88 9.34 9.71
CA PHE A 42 -14.95 8.40 9.39
C PHE A 42 -15.88 8.30 10.60
N THR A 43 -17.18 8.44 10.37
CA THR A 43 -18.20 8.26 11.41
C THR A 43 -19.02 7.01 11.10
N VAL A 44 -19.08 6.10 12.05
CA VAL A 44 -19.87 4.87 11.95
C VAL A 44 -20.89 4.80 13.10
N PRO A 45 -21.97 4.02 12.95
CA PRO A 45 -22.93 3.76 14.03
C PRO A 45 -22.23 3.19 15.28
N GLY A 46 -22.76 3.50 16.46
CA GLY A 46 -22.19 3.04 17.73
C GLY A 46 -22.21 1.53 17.96
N ASP A 47 -23.02 0.81 17.19
CA ASP A 47 -23.12 -0.65 17.21
C ASP A 47 -22.12 -1.34 16.27
N THR A 48 -21.26 -0.56 15.60
CA THR A 48 -20.21 -1.07 14.72
C THR A 48 -18.93 -1.33 15.51
N GLU A 49 -18.26 -2.44 15.22
CA GLU A 49 -17.00 -2.83 15.87
C GLU A 49 -15.81 -2.91 14.90
N GLN A 50 -16.05 -2.70 13.61
CA GLN A 50 -15.02 -2.73 12.57
C GLN A 50 -15.34 -1.79 11.42
N ALA A 51 -14.30 -1.28 10.77
CA ALA A 51 -14.41 -0.48 9.56
C ALA A 51 -13.22 -0.75 8.63
N HIS A 52 -13.51 -0.74 7.33
CA HIS A 52 -12.49 -0.84 6.30
C HIS A 52 -12.10 0.56 5.82
N ILE A 53 -10.81 0.87 5.90
CA ILE A 53 -10.24 2.15 5.49
C ILE A 53 -9.51 1.94 4.16
N THR A 54 -9.80 2.78 3.17
CA THR A 54 -9.27 2.71 1.80
C THR A 54 -8.83 4.08 1.31
N GLY A 55 -8.08 4.14 0.21
CA GLY A 55 -7.61 5.40 -0.36
C GLY A 55 -6.40 5.96 0.39
N LEU A 56 -5.60 5.06 0.97
CA LEU A 56 -4.33 5.38 1.60
C LEU A 56 -3.22 5.39 0.55
N VAL A 57 -2.11 6.04 0.90
CA VAL A 57 -0.89 6.06 0.10
C VAL A 57 -0.03 4.87 0.53
N GLU A 58 0.63 4.23 -0.43
CA GLU A 58 1.56 3.13 -0.17
C GLU A 58 2.81 3.59 0.58
N ASP A 59 3.48 2.65 1.25
CA ASP A 59 4.70 2.89 2.05
C ASP A 59 4.58 4.08 3.03
N THR A 60 3.38 4.32 3.56
CA THR A 60 3.07 5.52 4.35
C THR A 60 2.59 5.15 5.75
N GLY A 61 3.18 5.81 6.75
CA GLY A 61 2.80 5.66 8.16
C GLY A 61 1.56 6.49 8.52
N TYR A 62 0.60 5.85 9.19
CA TYR A 62 -0.65 6.45 9.65
C TYR A 62 -0.85 6.24 11.15
N ASP A 63 -1.23 7.32 11.82
CA ASP A 63 -1.80 7.32 13.16
C ASP A 63 -3.31 7.19 13.07
N VAL A 64 -3.85 6.13 13.68
CA VAL A 64 -5.27 5.81 13.71
C VAL A 64 -5.78 6.02 15.12
N SER A 65 -6.86 6.77 15.27
CA SER A 65 -7.54 6.92 16.56
C SER A 65 -9.04 6.64 16.46
N VAL A 66 -9.59 5.94 17.45
CA VAL A 66 -11.00 5.56 17.50
C VAL A 66 -11.60 6.04 18.82
N ALA A 67 -12.65 6.86 18.74
CA ALA A 67 -13.37 7.37 19.91
C ALA A 67 -14.88 7.16 19.75
N GLY A 68 -15.53 6.66 20.80
CA GLY A 68 -16.98 6.61 20.87
C GLY A 68 -17.55 7.95 21.37
N THR A 69 -18.72 8.32 20.90
CA THR A 69 -19.53 9.40 21.48
C THR A 69 -20.69 8.77 22.24
N THR A 70 -20.79 9.07 23.53
CA THR A 70 -21.91 8.62 24.37
C THR A 70 -23.22 9.28 23.94
N TRP A 71 -24.36 8.70 24.35
CA TRP A 71 -25.69 9.30 24.12
C TRP A 71 -25.86 10.70 24.74
N ALA A 72 -25.05 11.05 25.74
CA ALA A 72 -24.98 12.39 26.31
C ALA A 72 -24.19 13.40 25.45
N GLY A 73 -23.63 12.97 24.30
CA GLY A 73 -22.83 13.80 23.40
C GLY A 73 -21.34 13.91 23.76
N ASN A 74 -20.91 13.29 24.86
CA ASN A 74 -19.52 13.36 25.30
C ASN A 74 -18.66 12.31 24.56
N PRO A 75 -17.51 12.72 23.97
CA PRO A 75 -16.54 11.78 23.42
C PRO A 75 -15.80 11.03 24.52
N THR A 76 -15.47 9.77 24.26
CA THR A 76 -14.60 8.99 25.15
C THR A 76 -13.14 9.23 24.85
N ARG A 77 -12.27 8.77 25.78
CA ARG A 77 -10.84 8.68 25.52
C ARG A 77 -10.60 7.86 24.24
N PRO A 78 -9.86 8.39 23.25
CA PRO A 78 -9.56 7.66 22.03
C PRO A 78 -8.62 6.49 22.29
N LEU A 79 -8.84 5.40 21.59
CA LEU A 79 -7.85 4.34 21.40
C LEU A 79 -6.98 4.71 20.21
N THR A 80 -5.67 4.61 20.34
CA THR A 80 -4.72 4.98 19.28
C THR A 80 -3.88 3.78 18.85
N ALA A 81 -3.56 3.70 17.56
CA ALA A 81 -2.68 2.70 16.98
C ALA A 81 -1.92 3.31 15.80
N PHE A 82 -0.81 2.68 15.42
CA PHE A 82 0.03 3.08 14.31
C PHE A 82 0.13 1.94 13.30
N VAL A 83 0.10 2.27 12.00
CA VAL A 83 0.23 1.30 10.90
C VAL A 83 1.01 1.91 9.75
N ILE A 84 1.76 1.06 9.03
CA ILE A 84 2.42 1.42 7.78
C ILE A 84 1.78 0.59 6.68
N THR A 85 1.30 1.25 5.63
CA THR A 85 0.76 0.57 4.44
C THR A 85 1.86 -0.16 3.70
N GLY A 86 1.49 -1.26 3.04
CA GLY A 86 2.44 -2.01 2.21
C GLY A 86 2.89 -1.21 0.99
N THR A 87 3.82 -1.76 0.22
CA THR A 87 4.10 -1.30 -1.14
C THR A 87 3.24 -2.09 -2.11
N GLN A 88 2.70 -1.45 -3.14
CA GLN A 88 2.12 -2.19 -4.25
C GLN A 88 3.28 -2.87 -4.96
N SER A 89 3.48 -4.16 -4.69
CA SER A 89 4.34 -4.97 -5.53
C SER A 89 3.66 -5.06 -6.89
N GLU A 90 4.09 -4.23 -7.85
CA GLU A 90 3.77 -4.47 -9.25
C GLU A 90 4.05 -5.95 -9.52
N PRO A 91 3.10 -6.72 -10.07
CA PRO A 91 3.41 -8.09 -10.42
C PRO A 91 4.60 -8.01 -11.37
N PHE A 92 5.73 -8.62 -10.97
CA PHE A 92 6.83 -8.90 -11.88
C PHE A 92 6.20 -9.56 -13.10
N SER A 93 5.99 -8.77 -14.14
CA SER A 93 5.34 -9.25 -15.34
C SER A 93 6.42 -10.05 -16.05
N PHE A 94 6.50 -11.34 -15.72
CA PHE A 94 7.24 -12.30 -16.52
C PHE A 94 6.48 -12.43 -17.84
N PHE A 95 6.74 -11.50 -18.75
CA PHE A 95 6.31 -11.63 -20.13
C PHE A 95 7.12 -12.77 -20.75
N LEU A 96 6.52 -13.96 -20.85
CA LEU A 96 6.98 -14.98 -21.79
C LEU A 96 6.52 -14.57 -23.19
N ALA A 97 7.12 -13.52 -23.74
CA ALA A 97 6.98 -13.17 -25.15
C ALA A 97 8.07 -13.92 -25.92
N PRO A 98 7.72 -14.73 -26.94
CA PRO A 98 8.71 -15.58 -27.59
C PRO A 98 9.82 -14.76 -28.26
N PHE A 99 9.57 -13.53 -28.73
CA PHE A 99 10.61 -12.62 -29.20
C PHE A 99 10.06 -11.17 -29.14
N HIS A 100 10.71 -10.26 -28.41
CA HIS A 100 10.55 -8.82 -28.64
C HIS A 100 11.89 -8.12 -28.47
N VAL A 101 12.17 -7.20 -29.39
CA VAL A 101 13.29 -6.27 -29.37
C VAL A 101 13.08 -5.30 -28.23
N VAL A 102 14.05 -5.18 -27.32
CA VAL A 102 14.04 -4.16 -26.26
C VAL A 102 14.80 -2.94 -26.79
N CYS A 103 14.09 -1.87 -27.14
CA CYS A 103 14.71 -0.58 -27.46
C CYS A 103 14.97 0.19 -26.15
N LEU A 104 16.22 0.30 -25.73
CA LEU A 104 16.60 1.18 -24.61
C LEU A 104 16.79 2.61 -25.15
N GLN A 105 15.85 3.50 -24.84
CA GLN A 105 15.92 4.90 -25.25
C GLN A 105 16.81 5.69 -24.27
N ASN A 106 18.14 5.61 -24.40
CA ASN A 106 19.02 6.66 -23.89
C ASN A 106 20.37 6.74 -24.64
N HIS A 107 20.40 7.66 -25.60
CA HIS A 107 21.54 8.46 -26.03
C HIS A 107 22.81 7.77 -26.59
N HIS A 108 22.68 6.70 -27.39
CA HIS A 108 23.43 6.41 -28.63
C HIS A 108 23.01 4.99 -29.11
N ASP A 109 22.49 4.92 -30.33
CA ASP A 109 21.74 3.85 -31.01
C ASP A 109 22.41 2.46 -31.03
N PHE A 110 22.06 1.55 -30.10
CA PHE A 110 22.40 0.12 -30.24
C PHE A 110 21.25 -0.78 -29.73
N ASN A 111 20.84 -1.74 -30.56
CA ASN A 111 19.90 -2.81 -30.20
C ASN A 111 20.68 -4.06 -29.76
N ILE A 112 20.40 -4.59 -28.57
CA ILE A 112 21.00 -5.84 -28.08
C ILE A 112 20.02 -7.00 -28.31
N PHE A 113 20.46 -8.04 -29.02
CA PHE A 113 19.70 -9.27 -29.25
C PHE A 113 20.12 -10.33 -28.22
N VAL A 114 19.22 -10.71 -27.32
CA VAL A 114 19.45 -11.82 -26.37
C VAL A 114 18.68 -13.06 -26.85
N PRO A 115 19.36 -14.09 -27.39
CA PRO A 115 18.73 -15.39 -27.63
C PRO A 115 18.49 -16.10 -26.29
N MET A 116 17.30 -16.70 -26.14
CA MET A 116 16.90 -17.50 -24.98
C MET A 116 17.96 -18.55 -24.57
N PRO A 117 18.08 -18.92 -23.27
CA PRO A 117 17.12 -18.67 -22.19
C PRO A 117 17.71 -17.73 -21.10
N TYR A 118 17.39 -16.44 -21.16
CA TYR A 118 17.79 -15.50 -20.10
C TYR A 118 16.56 -14.96 -19.36
N LEU A 119 16.62 -15.03 -18.03
CA LEU A 119 15.70 -14.35 -17.12
C LEU A 119 16.09 -12.87 -17.07
N ILE A 120 15.17 -12.00 -17.45
CA ILE A 120 15.34 -10.54 -17.38
C ILE A 120 14.78 -10.06 -16.05
N HIS A 121 15.62 -9.44 -15.21
CA HIS A 121 15.18 -8.81 -13.96
C HIS A 121 15.19 -7.29 -14.16
N GLY A 122 14.00 -6.68 -14.21
CA GLY A 122 13.84 -5.24 -14.40
C GLY A 122 13.68 -4.53 -13.07
N TYR A 123 14.49 -3.48 -12.84
CA TYR A 123 14.27 -2.49 -11.79
C TYR A 123 14.13 -1.13 -12.48
N GLY A 124 12.90 -0.67 -12.73
CA GLY A 124 12.68 0.58 -13.49
C GLY A 124 13.27 0.55 -14.92
N LEU A 125 13.89 1.65 -15.36
CA LEU A 125 14.48 1.82 -16.71
C LEU A 125 15.81 1.06 -16.93
N PHE A 126 16.25 0.24 -15.98
CA PHE A 126 17.51 -0.51 -16.07
C PHE A 126 17.25 -2.02 -16.11
N VAL A 127 17.81 -2.67 -17.13
CA VAL A 127 17.75 -4.12 -17.33
C VAL A 127 19.12 -4.72 -16.96
N HIS A 128 19.16 -5.60 -15.96
CA HIS A 128 20.39 -6.32 -15.60
C HIS A 128 20.33 -7.74 -16.15
N VAL A 129 21.16 -8.04 -17.15
CA VAL A 129 21.28 -9.37 -17.76
C VAL A 129 22.34 -10.16 -16.99
N LEU A 130 21.94 -11.24 -16.30
CA LEU A 130 22.91 -12.14 -15.68
C LEU A 130 23.69 -12.91 -16.77
N PRO A 131 25.04 -12.94 -16.71
CA PRO A 131 25.84 -13.55 -17.75
C PRO A 131 25.86 -15.07 -17.57
N THR A 132 25.31 -15.82 -18.51
CA THR A 132 25.58 -17.26 -18.60
C THR A 132 26.14 -17.73 -19.94
N LEU A 133 26.46 -16.87 -20.91
CA LEU A 133 27.18 -17.20 -22.16
C LEU A 133 27.42 -15.91 -23.01
N PRO A 134 28.33 -15.89 -24.01
CA PRO A 134 28.88 -14.66 -24.57
C PRO A 134 27.86 -13.90 -25.42
N LEU A 135 27.79 -12.59 -25.18
CA LEU A 135 26.99 -11.64 -25.97
C LEU A 135 27.55 -11.56 -27.40
N VAL A 136 26.70 -11.74 -28.41
CA VAL A 136 27.05 -11.50 -29.82
C VAL A 136 26.70 -10.07 -30.17
N LEU A 137 27.70 -9.25 -30.49
CA LEU A 137 27.52 -7.88 -30.99
C LEU A 137 27.33 -7.94 -32.51
N CYS A 138 26.14 -7.64 -33.02
CA CYS A 138 25.97 -7.36 -34.45
C CYS A 138 26.13 -5.86 -34.66
N ILE A 139 27.13 -5.51 -35.48
CA ILE A 139 27.38 -4.16 -36.00
C ILE A 139 26.31 -3.74 -37.01
#